data_AF-A0A935D2R3-F1
#
_entry.id   AF-A0A935D2R3-F1
#
_cell.length_a   1.000
_cell.length_b   1.000
_cell.length_c   1.000
_cell.angle_alpha   90.00
_cell.angle_beta   90.00
_cell.angle_gamma   90.00
#
_symmetry.space_group_name_H-M   'P 1'
#
loop_
_entity.id
_entity.type
_entity.pdbx_description
1 polymer ?
#
loop_
_entity_poly.entity_id
_entity_poly.type
_entity_poly.pdbx_seq_one_letter_code
_entity_poly.pdbx_strand_id
1 'polypeptide(L)'
;MNRDTKRILTSALDLPAAEGVTPGGHPDESARAAPPSSRYDARDFPTQPGGLPAAPLVRDRASLVRLTGVDAGRVFVLDAEVTTALGRGSDATCTLDDPGVSRHHATIRFVDGQWIFEDLGSTNGSFVAGLPTRGASAVLRPGARIQLGPEVVLRFSVTDAAEAELQARLFESSTRDGLTQLYNRRYFSERFAAEAAYALRHRTPLALLLLDIDRFKGVNDRYGHLAGDAVLCEVAEEILRVVRAEDVVARFGGEELVVLARATSRDSGARLAERIRASIGHLRVTAPGAPEPIGVTVSVGVADLAEIPQGGGEHELLALADARLLLAKAAGRNLVVAEDS
;
A
#
# COMPACT_ATOMS: atom_id res chain seq x y z
N MET A 1 20.39 2.75 -34.95
CA MET A 1 19.83 4.04 -34.51
C MET A 1 18.43 4.17 -35.12
N ASN A 2 17.38 3.81 -34.36
CA ASN A 2 16.01 3.74 -34.86
C ASN A 2 15.09 4.64 -34.04
N ARG A 3 14.17 5.33 -34.72
CA ARG A 3 13.46 6.55 -34.28
C ARG A 3 12.23 6.33 -33.39
N ASP A 4 11.94 5.09 -32.98
CA ASP A 4 10.67 4.77 -32.28
C ASP A 4 10.74 4.76 -30.75
N THR A 5 11.91 4.92 -30.14
CA THR A 5 12.04 4.97 -28.66
C THR A 5 11.83 6.37 -28.08
N LYS A 6 11.68 7.41 -28.93
CA LYS A 6 11.60 8.82 -28.48
C LYS A 6 10.17 9.34 -28.25
N ARG A 7 9.15 8.47 -28.27
CA ARG A 7 7.73 8.90 -28.27
C ARG A 7 6.93 8.62 -26.99
N ILE A 8 7.56 8.08 -25.94
CA ILE A 8 6.87 7.80 -24.66
C ILE A 8 7.18 8.85 -23.57
N LEU A 9 8.15 9.74 -23.80
CA LEU A 9 8.61 10.75 -22.81
C LEU A 9 8.20 12.19 -23.13
N THR A 10 7.18 12.42 -23.96
CA THR A 10 6.70 13.80 -24.27
C THR A 10 5.18 13.88 -24.39
N SER A 11 4.44 13.40 -23.39
CA SER A 11 3.00 13.69 -23.26
C SER A 11 2.57 13.95 -21.80
N ALA A 12 3.50 14.34 -20.94
CA ALA A 12 3.17 15.03 -19.71
C ALA A 12 3.46 16.51 -19.92
N LEU A 13 2.51 17.37 -19.55
CA LEU A 13 2.48 18.85 -19.68
C LEU A 13 1.73 19.35 -20.92
N ASP A 14 0.40 19.18 -20.92
CA ASP A 14 -0.54 20.18 -21.47
C ASP A 14 -1.91 20.00 -20.78
N LEU A 15 -2.15 20.80 -19.73
CA LEU A 15 -3.48 21.07 -19.20
C LEU A 15 -3.97 22.35 -19.89
N PRO A 16 -5.12 22.37 -20.59
CA PRO A 16 -5.66 23.62 -21.09
C PRO A 16 -6.15 24.49 -19.93
N ALA A 17 -5.71 25.75 -19.95
CA ALA A 17 -6.12 26.81 -19.06
C ALA A 17 -7.65 27.03 -19.13
N ALA A 18 -8.29 27.16 -17.97
CA ALA A 18 -9.67 27.58 -17.86
C ALA A 18 -9.76 29.09 -18.11
N GLU A 19 -10.22 29.48 -19.29
CA GLU A 19 -10.61 30.87 -19.59
C GLU A 19 -11.97 31.19 -18.96
N GLY A 20 -12.02 32.36 -18.32
CA GLY A 20 -13.20 32.87 -17.64
C GLY A 20 -14.29 33.37 -18.58
N VAL A 21 -15.54 33.22 -18.14
CA VAL A 21 -16.71 33.88 -18.74
C VAL A 21 -17.49 34.58 -17.62
N THR A 22 -17.56 35.90 -17.71
CA THR A 22 -18.38 36.82 -16.89
C THR A 22 -19.85 36.86 -17.37
N PRO A 23 -20.77 37.45 -16.58
CA PRO A 23 -22.16 37.00 -16.49
C PRO A 23 -23.11 37.76 -17.43
N GLY A 24 -24.25 37.13 -17.78
CA GLY A 24 -25.37 37.85 -18.38
C GLY A 24 -26.58 36.98 -18.71
N GLY A 25 -27.75 37.38 -18.19
CA GLY A 25 -29.03 37.27 -18.90
C GLY A 25 -29.99 36.15 -18.51
N HIS A 26 -30.98 36.46 -17.66
CA HIS A 26 -32.32 35.84 -17.72
C HIS A 26 -32.96 36.13 -19.10
N PRO A 27 -33.76 35.21 -19.67
CA PRO A 27 -35.21 35.30 -19.44
C PRO A 27 -35.99 33.97 -19.42
N ASP A 28 -37.07 34.04 -18.64
CA ASP A 28 -38.45 33.54 -18.83
C ASP A 28 -38.87 32.06 -18.80
N GLU A 29 -40.02 31.90 -18.17
CA GLU A 29 -40.80 30.72 -17.84
C GLU A 29 -41.41 30.01 -19.06
N SER A 30 -41.53 28.68 -18.98
CA SER A 30 -42.83 27.96 -19.03
C SER A 30 -42.67 26.49 -19.46
N ALA A 31 -43.59 25.65 -18.94
CA ALA A 31 -43.90 24.25 -19.32
C ALA A 31 -43.32 23.09 -18.48
N ARG A 32 -43.92 22.91 -17.29
CA ARG A 32 -44.56 21.67 -16.76
C ARG A 32 -43.99 20.28 -17.13
N ALA A 33 -43.65 19.49 -16.10
CA ALA A 33 -44.43 18.33 -15.61
C ALA A 33 -43.80 17.71 -14.34
N ALA A 34 -44.59 17.49 -13.29
CA ALA A 34 -44.16 16.89 -12.02
C ALA A 34 -44.46 15.37 -11.99
N PRO A 35 -43.60 14.52 -11.39
CA PRO A 35 -43.93 13.12 -11.12
C PRO A 35 -44.73 12.96 -9.82
N PRO A 36 -45.56 11.89 -9.72
CA PRO A 36 -46.62 11.77 -8.71
C PRO A 36 -46.12 11.34 -7.31
N SER A 37 -46.80 11.88 -6.30
CA SER A 37 -46.72 11.52 -4.89
C SER A 37 -47.41 10.18 -4.61
N SER A 38 -46.66 9.19 -4.13
CA SER A 38 -47.21 7.94 -3.60
C SER A 38 -47.21 7.98 -2.07
N ARG A 39 -48.41 7.94 -1.50
CA ARG A 39 -48.70 7.78 -0.07
C ARG A 39 -48.41 6.34 0.33
N TYR A 40 -47.48 6.11 1.26
CA TYR A 40 -47.46 4.87 2.05
C TYR A 40 -48.02 5.15 3.44
N ASP A 41 -49.14 4.47 3.71
CA ASP A 41 -49.96 4.58 4.91
C ASP A 41 -49.30 3.81 6.07
N ALA A 42 -49.16 4.47 7.22
CA ALA A 42 -48.40 3.98 8.37
C ALA A 42 -49.27 3.13 9.32
N ARG A 43 -50.01 2.14 8.80
CA ARG A 43 -50.87 1.27 9.61
C ARG A 43 -51.07 -0.10 8.96
N ASP A 44 -50.06 -0.97 9.04
CA ASP A 44 -50.25 -2.43 8.96
C ASP A 44 -48.99 -3.14 9.49
N PHE A 45 -48.92 -3.33 10.80
CA PHE A 45 -48.09 -4.37 11.40
C PHE A 45 -48.89 -5.08 12.50
N PRO A 46 -49.02 -6.41 12.45
CA PRO A 46 -49.70 -7.17 13.50
C PRO A 46 -48.87 -7.15 14.78
N THR A 47 -49.50 -6.78 15.90
CA THR A 47 -48.94 -6.93 17.24
C THR A 47 -49.01 -8.40 17.67
N GLN A 48 -47.87 -9.00 18.02
CA GLN A 48 -47.84 -10.18 18.89
C GLN A 48 -47.01 -9.92 20.16
N PRO A 49 -47.48 -10.39 21.33
CA PRO A 49 -46.79 -10.26 22.61
C PRO A 49 -45.88 -11.47 22.85
N GLY A 50 -44.67 -11.22 23.34
CA GLY A 50 -43.77 -12.29 23.77
C GLY A 50 -42.33 -11.82 23.80
N GLY A 51 -41.84 -11.46 24.99
CA GLY A 51 -40.44 -11.15 25.19
C GLY A 51 -39.60 -12.38 24.87
N LEU A 52 -38.92 -12.35 23.73
CA LEU A 52 -37.75 -13.17 23.51
C LEU A 52 -36.67 -12.71 24.50
N PRO A 53 -35.98 -13.61 25.22
CA PRO A 53 -34.84 -13.19 26.03
C PRO A 53 -33.86 -12.49 25.09
N ALA A 54 -33.42 -11.28 25.48
CA ALA A 54 -32.40 -10.57 24.74
C ALA A 54 -31.20 -11.50 24.59
N ALA A 55 -30.96 -11.95 23.35
CA ALA A 55 -29.71 -12.64 23.03
C ALA A 55 -28.57 -11.71 23.47
N PRO A 56 -27.51 -12.22 24.11
CA PRO A 56 -26.41 -11.38 24.54
C PRO A 56 -25.88 -10.65 23.30
N LEU A 57 -25.93 -9.31 23.35
CA LEU A 57 -25.35 -8.43 22.34
C LEU A 57 -23.92 -8.89 22.09
N VAL A 58 -23.67 -9.50 20.93
CA VAL A 58 -22.33 -9.84 20.48
C VAL A 58 -21.61 -8.51 20.30
N ARG A 59 -20.76 -8.18 21.26
CA ARG A 59 -20.08 -6.89 21.37
C ARG A 59 -19.17 -6.69 20.14
N ASP A 60 -19.61 -5.84 19.21
CA ASP A 60 -18.88 -4.65 18.79
C ASP A 60 -17.36 -4.85 18.61
N ARG A 61 -16.94 -5.30 17.42
CA ARG A 61 -15.52 -5.37 17.06
C ARG A 61 -14.96 -3.95 16.96
N ALA A 62 -14.00 -3.62 17.80
CA ALA A 62 -13.33 -2.34 17.71
C ALA A 62 -12.34 -2.32 16.55
N SER A 63 -12.09 -1.15 16.01
CA SER A 63 -11.14 -0.95 14.92
C SER A 63 -10.34 0.33 15.11
N LEU A 64 -9.16 0.36 14.50
CA LEU A 64 -8.36 1.56 14.34
C LEU A 64 -8.32 1.91 12.86
N VAL A 65 -8.70 3.14 12.52
CA VAL A 65 -8.56 3.65 11.16
C VAL A 65 -7.42 4.66 11.12
N ARG A 66 -6.42 4.43 10.28
CA ARG A 66 -5.32 5.39 10.08
C ARG A 66 -5.84 6.61 9.32
N LEU A 67 -5.62 7.81 9.85
CA LEU A 67 -6.11 9.07 9.28
C LEU A 67 -5.05 9.85 8.49
N THR A 68 -3.77 9.50 8.63
CA THR A 68 -2.65 10.29 8.11
C THR A 68 -1.62 9.44 7.39
N GLY A 69 -0.86 10.08 6.50
CA GLY A 69 0.21 9.44 5.73
C GLY A 69 -0.28 8.53 4.61
N VAL A 70 0.64 7.79 4.01
CA VAL A 70 0.41 6.99 2.79
C VAL A 70 -0.57 5.83 3.00
N ASP A 71 -0.74 5.36 4.23
CA ASP A 71 -1.75 4.34 4.59
C ASP A 71 -3.03 4.95 5.18
N ALA A 72 -3.34 6.22 4.88
CA ALA A 72 -4.61 6.81 5.29
C ALA A 72 -5.79 5.97 4.76
N GLY A 73 -6.74 5.66 5.64
CA GLY A 73 -7.87 4.75 5.38
C GLY A 73 -7.61 3.30 5.78
N ARG A 74 -6.37 2.90 6.08
CA ARG A 74 -6.08 1.52 6.53
C ARG A 74 -6.79 1.21 7.84
N VAL A 75 -7.46 0.06 7.89
CA VAL A 75 -8.22 -0.41 9.04
C VAL A 75 -7.47 -1.55 9.72
N PHE A 76 -7.38 -1.49 11.04
CA PHE A 76 -6.87 -2.57 11.89
C PHE A 76 -8.00 -3.03 12.81
N VAL A 77 -8.43 -4.27 12.66
CA VAL A 77 -9.46 -4.87 13.53
C VAL A 77 -8.81 -5.29 14.84
N LEU A 78 -9.46 -4.94 15.95
CA LEU A 78 -9.01 -5.29 17.29
C LEU A 78 -9.78 -6.51 17.79
N ASP A 79 -9.05 -7.45 18.37
CA ASP A 79 -9.62 -8.59 19.08
C ASP A 79 -9.72 -8.24 20.57
N ALA A 80 -10.89 -8.47 21.17
CA ALA A 80 -11.10 -8.22 22.60
C ALA A 80 -10.38 -9.26 23.48
N GLU A 81 -10.06 -10.44 22.94
CA GLU A 81 -9.40 -11.52 23.67
C GLU A 81 -7.86 -11.40 23.64
N VAL A 82 -7.31 -10.60 22.72
CA VAL A 82 -5.87 -10.50 22.48
C VAL A 82 -5.39 -9.07 22.68
N THR A 83 -4.23 -8.91 23.34
CA THR A 83 -3.58 -7.60 23.41
C THR A 83 -3.04 -7.22 22.03
N THR A 84 -3.55 -6.12 21.48
CA THR A 84 -3.06 -5.59 20.21
C THR A 84 -1.80 -4.76 20.45
N ALA A 85 -0.67 -5.19 19.90
CA ALA A 85 0.56 -4.41 19.91
C ALA A 85 0.58 -3.42 18.74
N LEU A 86 0.93 -2.16 19.03
CA LEU A 86 1.09 -1.07 18.06
C LEU A 86 2.56 -0.73 17.93
N GLY A 87 3.08 -0.65 16.71
CA GLY A 87 4.45 -0.20 16.48
C GLY A 87 4.94 -0.45 15.07
N ARG A 88 6.13 0.07 14.74
CA ARG A 88 6.76 -0.18 13.44
C ARG A 88 7.47 -1.54 13.32
N GLY A 89 7.55 -2.29 14.41
CA GLY A 89 8.16 -3.62 14.41
C GLY A 89 7.29 -4.62 13.65
N SER A 90 7.92 -5.55 12.94
CA SER A 90 7.24 -6.61 12.19
C SER A 90 6.50 -7.61 13.09
N ASP A 91 6.78 -7.60 14.39
CA ASP A 91 6.12 -8.42 15.42
C ASP A 91 4.92 -7.72 16.08
N ALA A 92 4.66 -6.45 15.73
CA ALA A 92 3.47 -5.74 16.20
C ALA A 92 2.22 -6.20 15.43
N THR A 93 1.13 -6.49 16.15
CA THR A 93 -0.17 -6.87 15.56
C THR A 93 -0.72 -5.79 14.62
N CYS A 94 -0.54 -4.53 14.99
CA CYS A 94 -0.83 -3.37 14.18
C CYS A 94 0.51 -2.72 13.79
N THR A 95 1.08 -3.20 12.69
CA THR A 95 2.30 -2.66 12.13
C THR A 95 2.03 -1.29 11.50
N LEU A 96 2.63 -0.27 12.10
CA LEU A 96 2.56 1.11 11.65
C LEU A 96 3.91 1.46 11.06
N ASP A 97 4.03 1.27 9.75
CA ASP A 97 5.27 1.50 9.04
C ASP A 97 5.52 3.01 8.91
N ASP A 98 5.99 3.60 9.99
CA ASP A 98 6.30 5.02 10.09
C ASP A 98 7.52 5.20 10.99
N PRO A 99 8.57 5.89 10.55
CA PRO A 99 9.77 6.05 11.35
C PRO A 99 9.61 6.87 12.62
N GLY A 100 8.58 7.71 12.69
CA GLY A 100 8.19 8.44 13.89
C GLY A 100 7.61 7.53 14.98
N VAL A 101 7.32 6.27 14.67
CA VAL A 101 6.76 5.27 15.57
C VAL A 101 7.87 4.35 16.10
N SER A 102 7.85 4.05 17.40
CA SER A 102 8.77 3.08 18.01
C SER A 102 8.45 1.65 17.55
N ARG A 103 9.44 0.73 17.60
CA ARG A 103 9.20 -0.68 17.18
C ARG A 103 8.07 -1.34 17.97
N HIS A 104 8.07 -1.14 19.28
CA HIS A 104 6.94 -1.43 20.17
C HIS A 104 6.56 -0.08 20.79
N HIS A 105 5.48 0.51 20.30
CA HIS A 105 5.10 1.87 20.66
C HIS A 105 4.09 1.88 21.79
N ALA A 106 3.05 1.08 21.65
CA ALA A 106 1.92 1.05 22.56
C ALA A 106 1.19 -0.30 22.49
N THR A 107 0.28 -0.53 23.43
CA THR A 107 -0.66 -1.67 23.40
C THR A 107 -2.08 -1.20 23.61
N ILE A 108 -3.02 -1.93 23.01
CA ILE A 108 -4.45 -1.80 23.28
C ILE A 108 -4.98 -3.14 23.77
N ARG A 109 -5.74 -3.13 24.86
CA ARG A 109 -6.36 -4.32 25.46
C ARG A 109 -7.77 -4.04 25.93
N PHE A 110 -8.62 -5.07 25.92
CA PHE A 110 -9.98 -4.98 26.45
C PHE A 110 -10.02 -5.56 27.87
N VAL A 111 -10.34 -4.73 28.87
CA VAL A 111 -10.38 -5.11 30.29
C VAL A 111 -11.64 -4.53 30.90
N ASP A 112 -12.39 -5.35 31.64
CA ASP A 112 -13.63 -4.96 32.36
C ASP A 112 -14.65 -4.20 31.49
N GLY A 113 -14.75 -4.58 30.21
CA GLY A 113 -15.68 -3.94 29.27
C GLY A 113 -15.17 -2.64 28.65
N GLN A 114 -13.91 -2.27 28.86
CA GLN A 114 -13.30 -1.05 28.37
C GLN A 114 -12.05 -1.34 27.54
N TRP A 115 -11.87 -0.57 26.46
CA TRP A 115 -10.63 -0.57 25.69
C TRP A 115 -9.63 0.37 26.34
N ILE A 116 -8.45 -0.16 26.66
CA ILE A 116 -7.40 0.56 27.37
C ILE A 116 -6.18 0.65 26.45
N PHE A 117 -5.71 1.87 26.24
CA PHE A 117 -4.46 2.20 25.57
C PHE A 117 -3.34 2.40 26.60
N GLU A 118 -2.15 1.89 26.31
CA GLU A 118 -0.96 2.04 27.15
C GLU A 118 0.27 2.30 26.29
N ASP A 119 0.99 3.39 26.56
CA ASP A 119 2.26 3.73 25.90
C ASP A 119 3.42 2.93 26.54
N LEU A 120 4.26 2.30 25.71
CA LEU A 120 5.37 1.45 26.17
C LEU A 120 6.69 2.22 26.33
N GLY A 121 6.62 3.52 26.67
CA GLY A 121 7.80 4.38 26.76
C GLY A 121 8.32 4.79 25.38
N SER A 122 7.40 5.05 24.44
CA SER A 122 7.75 5.39 23.06
C SER A 122 8.67 6.61 22.97
N THR A 123 9.55 6.67 21.97
CA THR A 123 10.54 7.76 21.84
C THR A 123 9.89 9.13 21.61
N ASN A 124 8.91 9.20 20.72
CA ASN A 124 8.24 10.46 20.33
C ASN A 124 6.92 10.70 21.09
N GLY A 125 6.54 9.81 22.02
CA GLY A 125 5.33 9.92 22.81
C GLY A 125 4.05 9.50 22.08
N SER A 126 3.01 9.30 22.87
CA SER A 126 1.65 8.99 22.44
C SER A 126 0.65 9.97 23.07
N PHE A 127 -0.43 10.26 22.34
CA PHE A 127 -1.52 11.10 22.81
C PHE A 127 -2.87 10.46 22.50
N VAL A 128 -3.81 10.52 23.43
CA VAL A 128 -5.20 10.08 23.23
C VAL A 128 -6.12 11.26 23.48
N ALA A 129 -6.94 11.61 22.48
CA ALA A 129 -7.78 12.81 22.48
C ALA A 129 -6.99 14.10 22.81
N GLY A 130 -5.73 14.17 22.37
CA GLY A 130 -4.81 15.30 22.62
C GLY A 130 -4.13 15.29 23.99
N LEU A 131 -4.43 14.33 24.86
CA LEU A 131 -3.79 14.21 26.18
C LEU A 131 -2.62 13.22 26.10
N PRO A 132 -1.44 13.55 26.67
CA PRO A 132 -0.30 12.65 26.68
C PRO A 132 -0.57 11.41 27.55
N THR A 133 -0.10 10.25 27.11
CA THR A 133 -0.34 8.96 27.79
C THR A 133 0.91 8.29 28.35
N ARG A 134 2.07 8.96 28.29
CA ARG A 134 3.32 8.38 28.79
C ARG A 134 3.25 8.16 30.30
N GLY A 135 3.43 6.92 30.74
CA GLY A 135 3.38 6.54 32.16
C GLY A 135 1.96 6.43 32.75
N ALA A 136 0.92 6.43 31.91
CA ALA A 136 -0.47 6.22 32.34
C ALA A 136 -1.27 5.43 31.28
N SER A 137 -2.30 4.70 31.71
CA SER A 137 -3.25 4.07 30.80
C SER A 137 -4.40 5.02 30.47
N ALA A 138 -4.90 4.98 29.23
CA ALA A 138 -6.02 5.80 28.76
C ALA A 138 -7.18 4.93 28.30
N VAL A 139 -8.41 5.26 28.72
CA VAL A 139 -9.62 4.59 28.24
C VAL A 139 -9.99 5.15 26.87
N LEU A 140 -10.14 4.27 25.88
CA LEU A 140 -10.54 4.61 24.53
C LEU A 140 -12.06 4.69 24.42
N ARG A 141 -12.54 5.83 23.93
CA ARG A 141 -13.96 6.04 23.59
C ARG A 141 -14.11 6.03 22.08
N PRO A 142 -15.24 5.52 21.52
CA PRO A 142 -15.50 5.61 20.09
C PRO A 142 -15.32 7.04 19.57
N GLY A 143 -14.59 7.18 18.46
CA GLY A 143 -14.21 8.47 17.87
C GLY A 143 -12.90 9.07 18.42
N ALA A 144 -12.30 8.49 19.46
CA ALA A 144 -11.05 9.00 20.02
C ALA A 144 -9.91 8.96 18.99
N ARG A 145 -9.16 10.05 18.92
CA ARG A 145 -7.93 10.12 18.13
C ARG A 145 -6.74 9.68 18.96
N ILE A 146 -5.97 8.74 18.45
CA ILE A 146 -4.73 8.24 19.04
C ILE A 146 -3.60 8.72 18.14
N GLN A 147 -2.73 9.59 18.65
CA GLN A 147 -1.55 10.03 17.94
C GLN A 147 -0.33 9.27 18.47
N LEU A 148 0.47 8.72 17.55
CA LEU A 148 1.69 7.96 17.84
C LEU A 148 2.85 8.65 17.14
N GLY A 149 3.74 9.25 17.91
CA GLY A 149 4.79 10.11 17.36
C GLY A 149 4.25 11.34 16.62
N PRO A 150 5.03 11.92 15.69
CA PRO A 150 4.68 13.21 15.07
C PRO A 150 3.54 13.12 14.04
N GLU A 151 3.51 12.04 13.24
CA GLU A 151 2.69 12.02 12.02
C GLU A 151 1.54 11.01 12.06
N VAL A 152 1.64 9.92 12.84
CA VAL A 152 0.64 8.84 12.80
C VAL A 152 -0.54 9.18 13.70
N VAL A 153 -1.71 9.33 13.10
CA VAL A 153 -2.98 9.52 13.79
C VAL A 153 -3.92 8.40 13.42
N LEU A 154 -4.42 7.70 14.44
CA LEU A 154 -5.44 6.67 14.33
C LEU A 154 -6.74 7.17 14.94
N ARG A 155 -7.88 6.75 14.40
CA ARG A 155 -9.19 6.91 15.04
C ARG A 155 -9.64 5.57 15.57
N PHE A 156 -9.92 5.50 16.87
CA PHE A 156 -10.58 4.37 17.47
C PHE A 156 -12.07 4.42 17.16
N SER A 157 -12.59 3.33 16.62
CA SER A 157 -13.98 3.17 16.27
C SER A 157 -14.50 1.86 16.86
N VAL A 158 -15.78 1.85 17.19
CA VAL A 158 -16.53 0.65 17.49
C VAL A 158 -17.65 0.62 16.47
N THR A 159 -17.54 -0.29 15.50
CA THR A 159 -18.41 -0.36 14.33
C THR A 159 -18.81 -1.80 14.07
N ASP A 160 -19.85 -2.00 13.28
CA ASP A 160 -20.22 -3.33 12.81
C ASP A 160 -19.05 -3.97 12.04
N ALA A 161 -18.88 -5.29 12.17
CA ALA A 161 -17.86 -6.05 11.48
C ALA A 161 -17.96 -5.90 9.95
N ALA A 162 -19.18 -5.80 9.41
CA ALA A 162 -19.42 -5.59 7.99
C ALA A 162 -18.92 -4.23 7.50
N GLU A 163 -19.04 -3.16 8.32
CA GLU A 163 -18.54 -1.83 7.96
C GLU A 163 -17.02 -1.78 7.97
N ALA A 164 -16.39 -2.35 9.01
CA ALA A 164 -14.94 -2.44 9.10
C ALA A 164 -14.35 -3.27 7.94
N GLU A 165 -14.99 -4.38 7.60
CA GLU A 165 -14.60 -5.24 6.48
C GLU A 165 -14.78 -4.54 5.12
N LEU A 166 -15.86 -3.77 4.95
CA LEU A 166 -16.06 -2.96 3.75
C LEU A 166 -14.96 -1.90 3.61
N GLN A 167 -14.62 -1.19 4.69
CA GLN A 167 -13.56 -0.19 4.68
C GLN A 167 -12.19 -0.81 4.38
N ALA A 168 -11.88 -1.97 4.98
CA ALA A 168 -10.66 -2.71 4.69
C ALA A 168 -10.57 -3.09 3.20
N ARG A 169 -11.65 -3.65 2.64
CA ARG A 169 -11.71 -4.01 1.22
C ARG A 169 -11.60 -2.80 0.28
N LEU A 170 -12.20 -1.68 0.63
CA LEU A 170 -12.06 -0.44 -0.13
C LEU A 170 -10.61 0.05 -0.14
N PHE A 171 -9.94 0.03 1.01
CA PHE A 171 -8.53 0.39 1.11
C PHE A 171 -7.64 -0.56 0.28
N GLU A 172 -7.82 -1.87 0.44
CA GLU A 172 -7.05 -2.87 -0.32
C GLU A 172 -7.25 -2.70 -1.82
N SER A 173 -8.50 -2.58 -2.28
CA SER A 173 -8.81 -2.33 -3.70
C SER A 173 -8.16 -1.05 -4.24
N SER A 174 -8.03 -0.02 -3.41
CA SER A 174 -7.38 1.24 -3.81
C SER A 174 -5.85 1.20 -3.82
N THR A 175 -5.24 0.26 -3.09
CA THR A 175 -3.78 0.23 -2.84
C THR A 175 -3.07 -0.97 -3.46
N ARG A 176 -3.80 -2.04 -3.79
CA ARG A 176 -3.25 -3.27 -4.38
C ARG A 176 -3.51 -3.35 -5.89
N ASP A 177 -2.65 -4.08 -6.59
CA ASP A 177 -2.86 -4.50 -7.97
C ASP A 177 -3.84 -5.67 -8.02
N GLY A 178 -4.86 -5.57 -8.87
CA GLY A 178 -5.95 -6.55 -8.93
C GLY A 178 -5.52 -7.96 -9.36
N LEU A 179 -4.41 -8.08 -10.09
CA LEU A 179 -3.89 -9.37 -10.55
C LEU A 179 -2.92 -9.99 -9.54
N THR A 180 -1.84 -9.27 -9.22
CA THR A 180 -0.70 -9.80 -8.46
C THR A 180 -0.85 -9.63 -6.94
N GLN A 181 -1.83 -8.83 -6.49
CA GLN A 181 -2.01 -8.44 -5.08
C GLN A 181 -0.79 -7.73 -4.45
N LEU A 182 0.21 -7.34 -5.25
CA LEU A 182 1.25 -6.41 -4.82
C LEU A 182 0.68 -5.01 -4.63
N TYR A 183 1.44 -4.09 -4.06
CA TYR A 183 1.02 -2.69 -4.10
C TYR A 183 0.94 -2.20 -5.55
N ASN A 184 -0.01 -1.32 -5.82
CA ASN A 184 -0.11 -0.70 -7.13
C ASN A 184 0.88 0.46 -7.27
N ARG A 185 1.10 0.89 -8.51
CA ARG A 185 2.01 2.00 -8.85
C ARG A 185 1.70 3.29 -8.07
N ARG A 186 0.40 3.61 -7.88
CA ARG A 186 0.00 4.84 -7.19
C ARG A 186 0.48 4.82 -5.73
N TYR A 187 0.15 3.76 -5.01
CA TYR A 187 0.57 3.60 -3.62
C TYR A 187 2.10 3.60 -3.52
N PHE A 188 2.79 2.89 -4.43
CA PHE A 188 4.24 2.89 -4.48
C PHE A 188 4.84 4.28 -4.63
N SER A 189 4.35 5.10 -5.58
CA SER A 189 4.89 6.46 -5.79
C SER A 189 4.76 7.34 -4.56
N GLU A 190 3.58 7.32 -3.92
CA GLU A 190 3.34 8.08 -2.68
C GLU A 190 4.26 7.60 -1.54
N ARG A 191 4.44 6.27 -1.43
CA ARG A 191 5.31 5.66 -0.42
C ARG A 191 6.78 5.95 -0.65
N PHE A 192 7.21 5.89 -1.91
CA PHE A 192 8.59 6.09 -2.31
C PHE A 192 9.06 7.51 -2.03
N ALA A 193 8.26 8.52 -2.37
CA ALA A 193 8.56 9.91 -2.05
C ALA A 193 8.71 10.13 -0.53
N ALA A 194 7.82 9.55 0.27
CA ALA A 194 7.88 9.66 1.73
C ALA A 194 9.16 9.00 2.32
N GLU A 195 9.50 7.81 1.86
CA GLU A 195 10.68 7.08 2.33
C GLU A 195 11.99 7.71 1.86
N ALA A 196 12.07 8.23 0.63
CA ALA A 196 13.23 8.97 0.15
C ALA A 196 13.47 10.24 0.97
N ALA A 197 12.42 11.04 1.21
CA ALA A 197 12.50 12.23 2.04
C ALA A 197 12.93 11.91 3.48
N TYR A 198 12.42 10.81 4.04
CA TYR A 198 12.84 10.32 5.35
C TYR A 198 14.33 9.93 5.35
N ALA A 199 14.75 9.13 4.37
CA ALA A 199 16.10 8.62 4.27
C ALA A 199 17.14 9.73 4.11
N LEU A 200 16.84 10.75 3.30
CA LEU A 200 17.65 11.96 3.16
C LEU A 200 17.79 12.70 4.49
N ARG A 201 16.67 12.94 5.20
CA ARG A 201 16.66 13.69 6.46
C ARG A 201 17.44 12.98 7.57
N HIS A 202 17.31 11.66 7.65
CA HIS A 202 17.88 10.84 8.72
C HIS A 202 19.19 10.15 8.35
N ARG A 203 19.67 10.34 7.12
CA ARG A 203 20.88 9.69 6.58
C ARG A 203 20.86 8.18 6.73
N THR A 204 19.69 7.58 6.48
CA THR A 204 19.53 6.11 6.48
C THR A 204 19.62 5.59 5.05
N PRO A 205 20.24 4.43 4.81
CA PRO A 205 20.35 3.87 3.47
C PRO A 205 18.99 3.43 2.93
N LEU A 206 18.77 3.60 1.62
CA LEU A 206 17.54 3.25 0.92
C LEU A 206 17.91 2.77 -0.48
N ALA A 207 17.56 1.52 -0.81
CA ALA A 207 17.82 0.95 -2.12
C ALA A 207 16.52 0.74 -2.89
N LEU A 208 16.57 1.03 -4.19
CA LEU A 208 15.51 0.78 -5.14
C LEU A 208 15.95 -0.32 -6.10
N LEU A 209 15.14 -1.37 -6.24
CA LEU A 209 15.33 -2.44 -7.20
C LEU A 209 14.19 -2.37 -8.21
N LEU A 210 14.51 -2.12 -9.48
CA LEU A 210 13.55 -2.16 -10.58
C LEU A 210 13.76 -3.46 -11.37
N LEU A 211 12.71 -4.24 -11.51
CA LEU A 211 12.73 -5.59 -12.08
C LEU A 211 11.82 -5.65 -13.31
N ASP A 212 12.21 -6.46 -14.29
CA ASP A 212 11.39 -6.76 -15.46
C ASP A 212 11.52 -8.25 -15.82
N ILE A 213 10.38 -8.88 -16.12
CA ILE A 213 10.33 -10.28 -16.52
C ILE A 213 10.83 -10.43 -17.96
N ASP A 214 11.93 -11.16 -18.11
CA ASP A 214 12.60 -11.30 -19.38
C ASP A 214 11.73 -12.03 -20.40
N ARG A 215 11.56 -11.39 -21.56
CA ARG A 215 10.82 -11.95 -22.71
C ARG A 215 9.36 -12.27 -22.38
N PHE A 216 8.73 -11.53 -21.46
CA PHE A 216 7.35 -11.75 -21.05
C PHE A 216 6.34 -11.70 -22.22
N LYS A 217 6.51 -10.77 -23.17
CA LYS A 217 5.73 -10.77 -24.41
C LYS A 217 5.77 -12.13 -25.14
N GLY A 218 6.91 -12.81 -25.18
CA GLY A 218 7.05 -14.12 -25.80
C GLY A 218 6.30 -15.24 -25.05
N VAL A 219 6.09 -15.10 -23.73
CA VAL A 219 5.21 -15.97 -22.95
C VAL A 219 3.75 -15.77 -23.39
N ASN A 220 3.30 -14.52 -23.44
CA ASN A 220 1.95 -14.17 -23.90
C ASN A 220 1.68 -14.63 -25.34
N ASP A 221 2.60 -14.35 -26.25
CA ASP A 221 2.45 -14.69 -27.67
C ASP A 221 2.40 -16.21 -27.90
N ARG A 222 3.06 -17.00 -27.04
CA ARG A 222 3.14 -18.46 -27.18
C ARG A 222 2.04 -19.21 -26.45
N TYR A 223 1.72 -18.81 -25.22
CA TYR A 223 0.83 -19.56 -24.32
C TYR A 223 -0.47 -18.81 -24.00
N GLY A 224 -0.62 -17.58 -24.48
CA GLY A 224 -1.76 -16.72 -24.24
C GLY A 224 -1.63 -15.88 -22.97
N HIS A 225 -2.47 -14.84 -22.88
CA HIS A 225 -2.45 -13.88 -21.77
C HIS A 225 -2.73 -14.50 -20.40
N LEU A 226 -3.60 -15.50 -20.32
CA LEU A 226 -3.88 -16.20 -19.06
C LEU A 226 -2.63 -16.90 -18.49
N ALA A 227 -1.73 -17.36 -19.37
CA ALA A 227 -0.46 -17.94 -18.94
C ALA A 227 0.52 -16.87 -18.46
N GLY A 228 0.55 -15.71 -19.12
CA GLY A 228 1.31 -14.56 -18.64
C GLY A 228 0.82 -14.05 -17.29
N ASP A 229 -0.49 -14.01 -17.08
CA ASP A 229 -1.10 -13.62 -15.81
C ASP A 229 -0.70 -14.58 -14.68
N ALA A 230 -0.73 -15.90 -14.93
CA ALA A 230 -0.24 -16.90 -13.97
C ALA A 230 1.24 -16.71 -13.64
N VAL A 231 2.07 -16.44 -14.65
CA VAL A 231 3.50 -16.14 -14.46
C VAL A 231 3.70 -14.89 -13.61
N LEU A 232 2.94 -13.82 -13.85
CA LEU A 232 3.03 -12.58 -13.05
C LEU A 232 2.68 -12.82 -11.59
N CYS A 233 1.62 -13.59 -11.31
CA CYS A 233 1.22 -13.93 -9.94
C CYS A 233 2.31 -14.73 -9.22
N GLU A 234 2.83 -15.80 -9.85
CA GLU A 234 3.88 -16.63 -9.24
C GLU A 234 5.18 -15.87 -9.01
N VAL A 235 5.58 -15.00 -9.94
CA VAL A 235 6.74 -14.13 -9.77
C VAL A 235 6.53 -13.15 -8.62
N ALA A 236 5.35 -12.54 -8.53
CA ALA A 236 5.02 -11.63 -7.44
C ALA A 236 5.08 -12.31 -6.06
N GLU A 237 4.48 -13.49 -5.93
CA GLU A 237 4.54 -14.29 -4.71
C GLU A 237 5.98 -14.67 -4.35
N GLU A 238 6.79 -15.03 -5.34
CA GLU A 238 8.19 -15.40 -5.12
C GLU A 238 9.02 -14.22 -4.61
N ILE A 239 8.79 -13.01 -5.13
CA ILE A 239 9.42 -11.80 -4.60
C ILE A 239 9.05 -11.61 -3.13
N LEU A 240 7.75 -11.73 -2.78
CA LEU A 240 7.27 -11.59 -1.40
C LEU A 240 7.88 -12.62 -0.45
N ARG A 241 8.20 -13.84 -0.90
CA ARG A 241 8.89 -14.87 -0.11
C ARG A 241 10.35 -14.52 0.19
N VAL A 242 10.99 -13.71 -0.66
CA VAL A 242 12.42 -13.38 -0.57
C VAL A 242 12.67 -12.08 0.17
N VAL A 243 11.81 -11.08 0.00
CA VAL A 243 11.93 -9.77 0.65
C VAL A 243 11.51 -9.81 2.13
N ARG A 244 11.81 -8.75 2.87
CA ARG A 244 11.35 -8.63 4.26
C ARG A 244 9.96 -8.01 4.30
N ALA A 245 9.27 -8.17 5.44
CA ALA A 245 7.92 -7.62 5.62
C ALA A 245 7.88 -6.08 5.58
N GLU A 246 8.99 -5.42 5.95
CA GLU A 246 9.14 -3.96 5.89
C GLU A 246 9.52 -3.41 4.50
N ASP A 247 9.87 -4.27 3.54
CA ASP A 247 10.17 -3.84 2.17
C ASP A 247 8.86 -3.63 1.40
N VAL A 248 8.81 -2.57 0.58
CA VAL A 248 7.62 -2.28 -0.24
C VAL A 248 7.78 -2.94 -1.60
N VAL A 249 6.89 -3.86 -1.94
CA VAL A 249 6.85 -4.52 -3.25
C VAL A 249 5.62 -4.07 -4.01
N ALA A 250 5.82 -3.60 -5.24
CA ALA A 250 4.74 -3.10 -6.07
C ALA A 250 4.86 -3.56 -7.53
N ARG A 251 3.71 -3.63 -8.20
CA ARG A 251 3.64 -3.72 -9.67
C ARG A 251 3.70 -2.30 -10.23
N PHE A 252 4.81 -1.98 -10.88
CA PHE A 252 5.10 -0.64 -11.40
C PHE A 252 4.52 -0.44 -12.81
N GLY A 253 4.53 -1.49 -13.63
CA GLY A 253 4.06 -1.51 -15.01
C GLY A 253 3.47 -2.87 -15.39
N GLY A 254 3.32 -3.12 -16.70
CA GLY A 254 2.73 -4.37 -17.20
C GLY A 254 3.45 -5.62 -16.67
N GLU A 255 4.74 -5.73 -16.94
CA GLU A 255 5.65 -6.79 -16.45
C GLU A 255 6.76 -6.27 -15.53
N GLU A 256 6.68 -4.98 -15.18
CA GLU A 256 7.66 -4.29 -14.36
C GLU A 256 7.24 -4.31 -12.88
N LEU A 257 8.15 -4.76 -12.04
CA LEU A 257 7.99 -4.91 -10.60
C LEU A 257 9.05 -4.06 -9.91
N VAL A 258 8.75 -3.56 -8.72
CA VAL A 258 9.68 -2.71 -7.98
C VAL A 258 9.71 -3.11 -6.51
N VAL A 259 10.91 -3.09 -5.93
CA VAL A 259 11.14 -3.29 -4.50
C VAL A 259 11.85 -2.06 -3.95
N LEU A 260 11.24 -1.43 -2.95
CA LEU A 260 11.87 -0.39 -2.15
C LEU A 260 12.38 -1.02 -0.84
N ALA A 261 13.69 -1.22 -0.77
CA ALA A 261 14.35 -1.87 0.35
C ALA A 261 14.84 -0.82 1.36
N ARG A 262 14.21 -0.82 2.54
CA ARG A 262 14.51 0.14 3.61
C ARG A 262 15.79 -0.24 4.33
N ALA A 263 16.51 0.76 4.87
CA ALA A 263 17.74 0.54 5.64
C ALA A 263 18.75 -0.37 4.91
N THR A 264 18.80 -0.27 3.58
CA THR A 264 19.54 -1.18 2.71
C THR A 264 20.49 -0.39 1.83
N SER A 265 21.79 -0.67 1.96
CA SER A 265 22.82 -0.08 1.10
C SER A 265 22.84 -0.74 -0.28
N ARG A 266 23.52 -0.12 -1.25
CA ARG A 266 23.74 -0.65 -2.60
C ARG A 266 24.17 -2.11 -2.62
N ASP A 267 25.22 -2.47 -1.88
CA ASP A 267 25.75 -3.84 -1.86
C ASP A 267 24.74 -4.85 -1.29
N SER A 268 23.99 -4.42 -0.28
CA SER A 268 22.93 -5.26 0.31
C SER A 268 21.72 -5.37 -0.62
N GLY A 269 21.39 -4.29 -1.33
CA GLY A 269 20.38 -4.26 -2.38
C GLY A 269 20.74 -5.15 -3.56
N ALA A 270 22.01 -5.14 -3.99
CA ALA A 270 22.52 -6.03 -5.04
C ALA A 270 22.43 -7.50 -4.63
N ARG A 271 22.79 -7.84 -3.38
CA ARG A 271 22.60 -9.20 -2.84
C ARG A 271 21.13 -9.61 -2.76
N LEU A 272 20.23 -8.69 -2.38
CA LEU A 272 18.79 -8.94 -2.37
C LEU A 272 18.26 -9.17 -3.80
N ALA A 273 18.65 -8.33 -4.75
CA ALA A 273 18.31 -8.46 -6.16
C ALA A 273 18.78 -9.80 -6.73
N GLU A 274 19.99 -10.22 -6.40
CA GLU A 274 20.55 -11.49 -6.87
C GLU A 274 19.80 -12.69 -6.27
N ARG A 275 19.39 -12.62 -4.99
CA ARG A 275 18.52 -13.62 -4.38
C ARG A 275 17.18 -13.71 -5.10
N ILE A 276 16.53 -12.57 -5.37
CA ILE A 276 15.25 -12.51 -6.10
C ILE A 276 15.42 -13.12 -7.50
N ARG A 277 16.44 -12.69 -8.23
CA ARG A 277 16.75 -13.19 -9.58
C ARG A 277 16.96 -14.70 -9.61
N ALA A 278 17.77 -15.22 -8.68
CA ALA A 278 18.02 -16.65 -8.57
C ALA A 278 16.74 -17.43 -8.22
N SER A 279 15.96 -16.97 -7.24
CA SER A 279 14.69 -17.61 -6.85
C SER A 279 13.73 -17.71 -8.02
N ILE A 280 13.53 -16.61 -8.75
CA ILE A 280 12.66 -16.57 -9.94
C ILE A 280 13.19 -17.49 -11.05
N GLY A 281 14.51 -17.55 -11.26
CA GLY A 281 15.10 -18.46 -12.26
C GLY A 281 14.82 -19.96 -11.99
N HIS A 282 14.53 -20.31 -10.74
CA HIS A 282 14.14 -21.67 -10.34
C HIS A 282 12.62 -21.92 -10.46
N LEU A 283 11.78 -20.89 -10.62
CA LEU A 283 10.34 -21.06 -10.75
C LEU A 283 9.97 -21.87 -11.99
N ARG A 284 8.96 -22.72 -11.82
CA ARG A 284 8.34 -23.51 -12.89
C ARG A 284 6.82 -23.36 -12.75
N VAL A 285 6.25 -22.47 -13.56
CA VAL A 285 4.85 -22.06 -13.45
C VAL A 285 3.98 -22.98 -14.29
N THR A 286 3.05 -23.67 -13.63
CA THR A 286 2.00 -24.42 -14.33
C THR A 286 0.90 -23.46 -14.72
N ALA A 287 0.64 -23.31 -16.02
CA ALA A 287 -0.24 -22.29 -16.54
C ALA A 287 -1.27 -22.85 -17.54
N PRO A 288 -2.49 -22.28 -17.62
CA PRO A 288 -3.45 -22.62 -18.66
C PRO A 288 -2.85 -22.42 -20.06
N GLY A 289 -3.03 -23.39 -20.95
CA GLY A 289 -2.52 -23.31 -22.32
C GLY A 289 -1.04 -23.69 -22.49
N ALA A 290 -0.32 -23.97 -21.41
CA ALA A 290 1.05 -24.48 -21.45
C ALA A 290 1.07 -26.00 -21.22
N PRO A 291 1.62 -26.80 -22.17
CA PRO A 291 1.71 -28.25 -22.00
C PRO A 291 2.76 -28.68 -20.95
N GLU A 292 3.72 -27.81 -20.66
CA GLU A 292 4.79 -28.00 -19.68
C GLU A 292 4.96 -26.74 -18.82
N PRO A 293 5.51 -26.85 -17.59
CA PRO A 293 5.75 -25.68 -16.75
C PRO A 293 6.65 -24.63 -17.41
N ILE A 294 6.24 -23.37 -17.33
CA ILE A 294 6.95 -22.22 -17.91
C ILE A 294 8.05 -21.77 -16.94
N GLY A 295 9.28 -21.69 -17.44
CA GLY A 295 10.39 -21.02 -16.75
C GLY A 295 10.57 -19.59 -17.25
N VAL A 296 10.83 -18.66 -16.34
CA VAL A 296 11.13 -17.26 -16.65
C VAL A 296 12.38 -16.79 -15.90
N THR A 297 12.96 -15.69 -16.37
CA THR A 297 14.05 -15.00 -15.68
C THR A 297 13.68 -13.53 -15.52
N VAL A 298 14.43 -12.82 -14.68
CA VAL A 298 14.27 -11.37 -14.52
C VAL A 298 15.61 -10.66 -14.70
N SER A 299 15.54 -9.47 -15.27
CA SER A 299 16.62 -8.50 -15.24
C SER A 299 16.35 -7.47 -14.15
N VAL A 300 17.39 -7.01 -13.44
CA VAL A 300 17.24 -6.10 -12.30
C VAL A 300 18.24 -4.95 -12.37
N GLY A 301 17.73 -3.72 -12.24
CA GLY A 301 18.53 -2.53 -11.98
C GLY A 301 18.43 -2.15 -10.50
N VAL A 302 19.57 -1.91 -9.85
CA VAL A 302 19.65 -1.55 -8.43
C VAL A 302 20.25 -0.17 -8.30
N ALA A 303 19.65 0.70 -7.51
CA ALA A 303 20.19 2.01 -7.18
C ALA A 303 20.08 2.30 -5.69
N ASP A 304 21.07 2.97 -5.11
CA ASP A 304 21.07 3.44 -3.72
C ASP A 304 20.91 4.96 -3.70
N LEU A 305 20.08 5.46 -2.78
CA LEU A 305 19.90 6.88 -2.55
C LEU A 305 21.23 7.60 -2.25
N ALA A 306 22.21 6.92 -1.67
CA ALA A 306 23.54 7.46 -1.42
C ALA A 306 24.33 7.80 -2.71
N GLU A 307 23.93 7.23 -3.86
CA GLU A 307 24.54 7.52 -5.17
C GLU A 307 23.96 8.79 -5.81
N ILE A 308 22.87 9.32 -5.26
CA ILE A 308 22.16 10.47 -5.83
C ILE A 308 22.86 11.77 -5.43
N PRO A 309 23.13 12.68 -6.40
CA PRO A 309 23.73 13.97 -6.12
C PRO A 309 22.94 14.77 -5.08
N GLN A 310 23.63 15.67 -4.37
CA GLN A 310 22.97 16.55 -3.42
C GLN A 310 21.86 17.38 -4.09
N GLY A 311 20.68 17.36 -3.50
CA GLY A 311 19.48 18.03 -4.05
C GLY A 311 18.62 17.13 -4.94
N GLY A 312 19.10 15.95 -5.33
CA GLY A 312 18.28 14.90 -5.94
C GLY A 312 17.52 14.09 -4.89
N GLY A 313 16.58 13.28 -5.37
CA GLY A 313 15.70 12.47 -4.53
C GLY A 313 15.18 11.23 -5.25
N GLU A 314 13.89 10.96 -5.07
CA GLU A 314 13.20 9.78 -5.58
C GLU A 314 13.23 9.66 -7.11
N HIS A 315 13.15 10.79 -7.83
CA HIS A 315 13.13 10.80 -9.29
C HIS A 315 14.47 10.38 -9.89
N GLU A 316 15.57 10.94 -9.40
CA GLU A 316 16.92 10.58 -9.82
C GLU A 316 17.25 9.13 -9.46
N LEU A 317 16.77 8.66 -8.29
CA LEU A 317 16.95 7.28 -7.86
C LEU A 317 16.23 6.29 -8.78
N LEU A 318 14.99 6.59 -9.18
CA LEU A 318 14.26 5.80 -10.16
C LEU A 318 14.94 5.80 -11.52
N ALA A 319 15.40 6.96 -12.00
CA ALA A 319 16.08 7.09 -13.27
C ALA A 319 17.39 6.28 -13.31
N LEU A 320 18.15 6.26 -12.21
CA LEU A 320 19.36 5.44 -12.10
C LEU A 320 19.05 3.94 -12.11
N ALA A 321 18.02 3.50 -11.38
CA ALA A 321 17.59 2.10 -11.39
C ALA A 321 17.11 1.65 -12.78
N ASP A 322 16.36 2.49 -13.49
CA ASP A 322 15.89 2.23 -14.86
C ASP A 322 17.05 2.12 -15.86
N ALA A 323 18.02 3.04 -15.80
CA ALA A 323 19.21 2.98 -16.64
C ALA A 323 19.98 1.66 -16.44
N ARG A 324 20.12 1.21 -15.19
CA ARG A 324 20.78 -0.06 -14.85
C ARG A 324 19.97 -1.28 -15.29
N LEU A 325 18.64 -1.24 -15.20
CA LEU A 325 17.78 -2.29 -15.74
C LEU A 325 17.93 -2.40 -17.26
N LEU A 326 18.03 -1.27 -17.96
CA LEU A 326 18.26 -1.25 -19.40
C LEU A 326 19.63 -1.86 -19.75
N LEU A 327 20.69 -1.56 -18.98
CA LEU A 327 22.00 -2.19 -19.12
C LEU A 327 21.90 -3.71 -18.93
N ALA A 328 21.14 -4.17 -17.93
CA ALA A 328 20.92 -5.59 -17.71
C ALA A 328 20.26 -6.29 -18.92
N LYS A 329 19.23 -5.66 -19.48
CA LYS A 329 18.55 -6.15 -20.68
C LYS A 329 19.48 -6.18 -21.91
N ALA A 330 20.35 -5.18 -22.05
CA ALA A 330 21.30 -5.07 -23.14
C ALA A 330 22.46 -6.07 -23.04
N ALA A 331 22.93 -6.37 -21.83
CA ALA A 331 24.05 -7.28 -21.57
C ALA A 331 23.67 -8.77 -21.59
N GLY A 332 22.44 -9.11 -21.97
CA GLY A 332 22.02 -10.50 -22.18
C GLY A 332 20.85 -10.97 -21.33
N ARG A 333 20.29 -10.10 -20.48
CA ARG A 333 19.19 -10.40 -19.52
C ARG A 333 19.60 -11.38 -18.42
N ASN A 334 18.66 -11.71 -17.52
CA ASN A 334 18.87 -12.60 -16.38
C ASN A 334 20.08 -12.19 -15.53
N LEU A 335 20.19 -10.89 -15.23
CA LEU A 335 21.33 -10.34 -14.51
C LEU A 335 20.94 -9.12 -13.68
N VAL A 336 21.79 -8.81 -12.70
CA VAL A 336 21.66 -7.64 -11.83
C VAL A 336 22.73 -6.62 -12.20
N VAL A 337 22.36 -5.36 -12.39
CA VAL A 337 23.30 -4.24 -12.50
C VAL A 337 23.09 -3.30 -11.33
N ALA A 338 24.16 -3.08 -10.55
CA ALA A 338 24.19 -2.15 -9.42
C ALA A 338 25.28 -1.08 -9.55
N GLU A 339 26.10 -1.14 -10.60
CA GLU A 339 27.15 -0.19 -10.89
C GLU A 339 27.24 0.02 -12.41
N ASP A 340 27.54 1.24 -12.82
CA ASP A 340 27.74 1.57 -14.22
C ASP A 340 29.19 1.16 -14.57
N SER A 341 29.36 0.20 -15.47
CA SER A 341 30.67 -0.32 -15.89
C SER A 341 31.48 0.69 -16.70
#